data_AF-A0A2E2Y562-F1
#
_entry.id   AF-A0A2E2Y562-F1
#
_cell.length_a   1.000
_cell.length_b   1.000
_cell.length_c   1.000
_cell.angle_alpha   90.00
_cell.angle_beta   90.00
_cell.angle_gamma   90.00
#
_symmetry.space_group_name_H-M   'P 1'
#
loop_
_entity.id
_entity.type
_entity.pdbx_description
1 polymer ?
#
loop_
_entity_poly.entity_id
_entity_poly.type
_entity_poly.pdbx_seq_one_letter_code
_entity_poly.pdbx_strand_id
1 'polypeptide(L)'
;ENVLRWVPFEIDEKELTNRIGNKMIRPTTVPQSMEELKIEQAIAREALRLSFIQHKSFAVNLKGVQKERTISDAFEQSDSGLSLVDMMDLDLLVGSGGVLSHAPRREQSTRMLIDAFLPEGITQLAVDSIFMMPQLGVLANINQKELAENSRKAALEVFNNDCLIRLGTCIAPVGNAKPGTLMLTAELTMSDGSNQQVELHQGELLAMAADYEAIKATLRPAKGFDIGAGKSEEISTTIYGGVVGLVFDGRGRPFNLPVEKDKRIENLTVWSNALNEYPLESAA
;
A
#
# COMPACT_ATOMS: atom_id res chain seq x y z
N GLU A 1 -10.05 -18.36 -8.69
CA GLU A 1 -9.52 -17.31 -9.60
C GLU A 1 -9.01 -16.04 -8.89
N ASN A 2 -9.87 -15.17 -8.34
CA ASN A 2 -9.45 -13.87 -7.77
C ASN A 2 -8.35 -13.94 -6.69
N VAL A 3 -8.42 -14.90 -5.77
CA VAL A 3 -7.36 -15.12 -4.77
C VAL A 3 -6.13 -15.77 -5.41
N LEU A 4 -6.35 -16.73 -6.32
CA LEU A 4 -5.29 -17.50 -6.99
C LEU A 4 -4.26 -16.59 -7.66
N ARG A 5 -4.70 -15.44 -8.19
CA ARG A 5 -3.80 -14.48 -8.84
C ARG A 5 -2.65 -14.03 -7.93
N TRP A 6 -2.86 -13.99 -6.61
CA TRP A 6 -1.87 -13.54 -5.62
C TRP A 6 -1.06 -14.67 -4.98
N VAL A 7 -1.33 -15.93 -5.33
CA VAL A 7 -0.62 -17.10 -4.77
C VAL A 7 0.68 -17.33 -5.55
N PRO A 8 1.86 -17.24 -4.91
CA PRO A 8 3.16 -17.24 -5.59
C PRO A 8 3.72 -18.66 -5.79
N PHE A 9 2.86 -19.67 -5.93
CA PHE A 9 3.23 -21.06 -6.15
C PHE A 9 2.08 -21.81 -6.83
N GLU A 10 2.37 -23.03 -7.29
CA GLU A 10 1.38 -23.90 -7.89
C GLU A 10 0.48 -24.54 -6.83
N ILE A 11 -0.83 -24.37 -6.98
CA ILE A 11 -1.83 -24.98 -6.11
C ILE A 11 -3.07 -25.33 -6.95
N ASP A 12 -3.69 -26.46 -6.63
CA ASP A 12 -4.98 -26.84 -7.20
C ASP A 12 -6.12 -25.95 -6.67
N GLU A 13 -7.08 -25.60 -7.53
CA GLU A 13 -8.17 -24.71 -7.15
C GLU A 13 -9.08 -25.29 -6.06
N LYS A 14 -9.30 -26.60 -6.07
CA LYS A 14 -10.12 -27.27 -5.05
C LYS A 14 -9.39 -27.26 -3.71
N GLU A 15 -8.07 -27.47 -3.70
CA GLU A 15 -7.27 -27.33 -2.50
C GLU A 15 -7.33 -25.90 -1.94
N LEU A 16 -7.10 -24.89 -2.79
CA LEU A 16 -7.18 -23.48 -2.38
C LEU A 16 -8.56 -23.16 -1.80
N THR A 17 -9.64 -23.63 -2.45
CA THR A 17 -11.01 -23.44 -1.98
C THR A 17 -11.24 -24.07 -0.61
N ASN A 18 -10.74 -25.28 -0.38
CA ASN A 18 -10.84 -25.95 0.92
C ASN A 18 -10.09 -25.18 2.02
N ARG A 19 -8.89 -24.67 1.73
CA ARG A 19 -8.10 -23.87 2.67
C ARG A 19 -8.83 -22.56 3.03
N ILE A 20 -9.40 -21.88 2.04
CA ILE A 20 -10.26 -20.70 2.25
C ILE A 20 -11.47 -21.07 3.13
N GLY A 21 -12.16 -22.18 2.82
CA GLY A 21 -13.30 -22.67 3.58
C GLY A 21 -12.98 -22.91 5.06
N ASN A 22 -11.86 -23.58 5.34
CA ASN A 22 -11.39 -23.81 6.70
C ASN A 22 -11.11 -22.49 7.44
N LYS A 23 -10.49 -21.53 6.74
CA LYS A 23 -10.19 -20.21 7.31
C LYS A 23 -11.46 -19.41 7.60
N MET A 24 -12.50 -19.52 6.78
CA MET A 24 -13.79 -18.88 7.05
C MET A 24 -14.47 -19.47 8.30
N ILE A 25 -14.35 -20.78 8.52
CA ILE A 25 -14.91 -21.44 9.72
C ILE A 25 -14.08 -21.08 10.96
N ARG A 26 -12.77 -20.92 10.82
CA ARG A 26 -11.83 -20.63 11.92
C ARG A 26 -10.93 -19.44 11.58
N PRO A 27 -11.47 -18.20 11.59
CA PRO A 27 -10.75 -17.02 11.12
C PRO A 27 -9.50 -16.70 11.95
N THR A 28 -9.49 -17.09 13.22
CA THR A 28 -8.38 -16.83 14.15
C THR A 28 -7.27 -17.88 14.14
N THR A 29 -7.38 -18.93 13.33
CA THR A 29 -6.31 -19.94 13.22
C THR A 29 -5.05 -19.35 12.59
N VAL A 30 -3.93 -19.40 13.30
CA VAL A 30 -2.63 -18.91 12.81
C VAL A 30 -2.05 -19.90 11.80
N PRO A 31 -1.49 -19.43 10.66
CA PRO A 31 -0.80 -20.29 9.70
C PRO A 31 0.29 -21.14 10.36
N GLN A 32 0.33 -22.42 10.04
CA GLN A 32 1.33 -23.38 10.55
C GLN A 32 2.42 -23.69 9.51
N SER A 33 2.27 -23.20 8.27
CA SER A 33 3.25 -23.34 7.20
C SER A 33 3.40 -22.06 6.37
N MET A 34 4.49 -21.96 5.62
CA MET A 34 4.71 -20.85 4.69
C MET A 34 3.65 -20.78 3.58
N GLU A 35 3.15 -21.93 3.12
CA GLU A 35 2.07 -22.00 2.14
C GLU A 35 0.77 -21.43 2.71
N GLU A 36 0.41 -21.81 3.94
CA GLU A 36 -0.78 -21.27 4.61
C GLU A 36 -0.68 -19.77 4.81
N LEU A 37 0.49 -19.27 5.20
CA LEU A 37 0.74 -17.84 5.37
C LEU A 37 0.58 -17.08 4.05
N LYS A 38 1.22 -17.58 2.98
CA LYS A 38 1.13 -17.00 1.63
C LYS A 38 -0.32 -17.00 1.12
N ILE A 39 -1.10 -18.05 1.39
CA ILE A 39 -2.53 -18.12 1.03
C ILE A 39 -3.35 -17.12 1.84
N GLU A 40 -3.13 -17.01 3.15
CA GLU A 40 -3.83 -16.03 3.98
C GLU A 40 -3.57 -14.59 3.50
N GLN A 41 -2.32 -14.28 3.16
CA GLN A 41 -1.94 -12.96 2.64
C GLN A 41 -2.50 -12.72 1.24
N ALA A 42 -2.57 -13.75 0.38
CA ALA A 42 -3.25 -13.67 -0.92
C ALA A 42 -4.75 -13.37 -0.77
N ILE A 43 -5.42 -13.96 0.22
CA ILE A 43 -6.82 -13.66 0.55
C ILE A 43 -6.93 -12.21 1.03
N ALA A 44 -6.04 -11.75 1.91
CA ALA A 44 -6.07 -10.38 2.42
C ALA A 44 -5.87 -9.33 1.32
N ARG A 45 -4.89 -9.53 0.43
CA ARG A 45 -4.67 -8.66 -0.76
C ARG A 45 -5.95 -8.51 -1.57
N GLU A 46 -6.61 -9.63 -1.88
CA GLU A 46 -7.81 -9.62 -2.71
C GLU A 46 -9.03 -9.03 -1.98
N ALA A 47 -9.21 -9.37 -0.70
CA ALA A 47 -10.30 -8.83 0.12
C ALA A 47 -10.20 -7.31 0.26
N LEU A 48 -8.99 -6.80 0.53
CA LEU A 48 -8.72 -5.36 0.62
C LEU A 48 -8.95 -4.67 -0.73
N ARG A 49 -8.45 -5.26 -1.83
CA ARG A 49 -8.64 -4.73 -3.19
C ARG A 49 -10.12 -4.62 -3.56
N LEU A 50 -10.90 -5.67 -3.32
CA LEU A 50 -12.34 -5.68 -3.60
C LEU A 50 -13.09 -4.68 -2.72
N SER A 51 -12.76 -4.63 -1.42
CA SER A 51 -13.35 -3.65 -0.50
C SER A 51 -13.02 -2.21 -0.92
N PHE A 52 -11.81 -1.97 -1.42
CA PHE A 52 -11.40 -0.66 -1.89
C PHE A 52 -12.12 -0.23 -3.17
N ILE A 53 -12.26 -1.14 -4.14
CA ILE A 53 -13.07 -0.91 -5.35
C ILE A 53 -14.51 -0.57 -4.97
N GLN A 54 -15.09 -1.33 -4.04
CA GLN A 54 -16.44 -1.06 -3.55
C GLN A 54 -16.52 0.30 -2.85
N HIS A 55 -15.55 0.65 -2.00
CA HIS A 55 -15.48 1.94 -1.33
C HIS A 55 -15.45 3.11 -2.34
N LYS A 56 -14.59 3.03 -3.37
CA LYS A 56 -14.54 4.02 -4.45
C LYS A 56 -15.86 4.20 -5.16
N SER A 57 -16.66 3.13 -5.30
CA SER A 57 -17.99 3.18 -5.92
C SER A 57 -19.05 3.89 -5.08
N PHE A 58 -18.88 3.94 -3.75
CA PHE A 58 -19.78 4.63 -2.83
C PHE A 58 -19.34 6.06 -2.51
N ALA A 59 -18.03 6.29 -2.41
CA ALA A 59 -17.45 7.59 -2.18
C ALA A 59 -17.45 8.40 -3.48
N VAL A 60 -18.63 8.80 -3.95
CA VAL A 60 -18.82 9.58 -5.18
C VAL A 60 -19.52 10.89 -4.89
N ASN A 61 -19.32 11.87 -5.77
CA ASN A 61 -20.11 13.10 -5.74
C ASN A 61 -21.62 12.80 -5.83
N LEU A 62 -22.43 13.65 -5.18
CA LEU A 62 -23.89 13.50 -5.14
C LEU A 62 -24.49 13.39 -6.55
N LYS A 63 -25.16 12.27 -6.83
CA LYS A 63 -25.93 12.07 -8.06
C LYS A 63 -27.29 12.77 -7.93
N GLY A 64 -27.59 13.71 -8.83
CA GLY A 64 -28.95 14.26 -8.99
C GLY A 64 -29.31 15.52 -8.18
N VAL A 65 -28.36 16.13 -7.45
CA VAL A 65 -28.60 17.46 -6.87
C VAL A 65 -28.45 18.52 -7.97
N GLN A 66 -29.48 19.36 -8.18
CA GLN A 66 -29.36 20.55 -9.03
C GLN A 66 -28.31 21.48 -8.40
N LYS A 67 -27.06 21.39 -8.86
CA LYS A 67 -26.11 22.49 -8.64
C LYS A 67 -26.63 23.71 -9.40
N GLU A 68 -26.72 24.87 -8.76
CA GLU A 68 -26.93 26.15 -9.46
C GLU A 68 -25.78 26.32 -10.43
N ARG A 69 -26.03 26.08 -11.72
CA ARG A 69 -25.00 26.14 -12.76
C ARG A 69 -24.78 27.59 -13.15
N THR A 70 -23.56 28.08 -12.97
CA THR A 70 -23.09 29.30 -13.63
C THR A 70 -22.65 28.99 -15.06
N ILE A 71 -22.60 30.00 -15.94
CA ILE A 71 -22.19 29.83 -17.34
C ILE A 71 -20.75 29.27 -17.45
N SER A 72 -19.92 29.48 -16.42
CA SER A 72 -18.57 28.91 -16.31
C SER A 72 -18.57 27.39 -16.13
N ASP A 73 -19.56 26.82 -15.43
CA ASP A 73 -19.68 25.37 -15.17
C ASP A 73 -20.05 24.57 -16.44
N ALA A 74 -20.40 25.24 -17.54
CA ALA A 74 -20.67 24.60 -18.82
C ALA A 74 -19.38 24.19 -19.56
N PHE A 75 -18.23 24.77 -19.20
CA PHE A 75 -16.92 24.42 -19.77
C PHE A 75 -16.17 23.37 -18.94
N GLU A 76 -16.45 23.29 -17.64
CA GLU A 76 -15.95 22.24 -16.74
C GLU A 76 -16.99 21.12 -16.61
N GLN A 77 -17.11 20.31 -17.65
CA GLN A 77 -17.99 19.15 -17.64
C GLN A 77 -17.40 18.06 -16.72
N SER A 78 -17.46 18.23 -15.40
CA SER A 78 -17.09 17.18 -14.44
C SER A 78 -18.24 16.17 -14.36
N ASP A 79 -18.01 14.95 -14.83
CA ASP A 79 -19.01 13.87 -14.81
C ASP A 79 -19.53 13.61 -13.38
N SER A 80 -20.84 13.69 -13.20
CA SER A 80 -21.47 13.32 -11.93
C SER A 80 -21.24 11.83 -11.65
N GLY A 81 -20.77 11.49 -10.45
CA GLY A 81 -20.51 10.09 -10.06
C GLY A 81 -19.04 9.67 -10.12
N LEU A 82 -18.10 10.58 -10.40
CA LEU A 82 -16.67 10.34 -10.15
C LEU A 82 -16.42 10.10 -8.66
N SER A 83 -15.48 9.22 -8.37
CA SER A 83 -15.04 8.94 -7.00
C SER A 83 -14.36 10.17 -6.40
N LEU A 84 -14.61 10.43 -5.12
CA LEU A 84 -13.92 11.42 -4.31
C LEU A 84 -12.51 10.94 -3.89
N VAL A 85 -12.20 9.68 -4.14
CA VAL A 85 -10.90 9.08 -3.79
C VAL A 85 -9.94 9.30 -4.94
N ASP A 86 -9.10 10.32 -4.82
CA ASP A 86 -7.91 10.50 -5.64
C ASP A 86 -6.72 9.77 -4.99
N MET A 87 -6.02 8.94 -5.77
CA MET A 87 -4.86 8.21 -5.28
C MET A 87 -3.59 9.03 -5.36
N MET A 88 -3.52 9.99 -6.27
CA MET A 88 -2.36 10.85 -6.42
C MET A 88 -2.21 11.79 -5.21
N ASP A 89 -3.35 12.19 -4.63
CA ASP A 89 -3.43 13.04 -3.43
C ASP A 89 -3.45 12.22 -2.12
N LEU A 90 -3.27 10.90 -2.17
CA LEU A 90 -3.30 10.05 -0.97
C LEU A 90 -1.97 10.14 -0.20
N ASP A 91 -1.95 10.96 0.86
CA ASP A 91 -0.75 11.18 1.69
C ASP A 91 -0.34 9.96 2.53
N LEU A 92 -1.30 9.27 3.16
CA LEU A 92 -1.04 8.21 4.13
C LEU A 92 -2.07 7.08 4.00
N LEU A 93 -1.57 5.86 3.85
CA LEU A 93 -2.34 4.63 3.91
C LEU A 93 -1.99 3.86 5.18
N VAL A 94 -2.98 3.65 6.05
CA VAL A 94 -2.82 2.89 7.30
C VAL A 94 -3.52 1.55 7.18
N GLY A 95 -2.75 0.46 7.28
CA GLY A 95 -3.27 -0.90 7.36
C GLY A 95 -3.71 -1.25 8.78
N SER A 96 -4.87 -1.88 8.94
CA SER A 96 -5.32 -2.41 10.23
C SER A 96 -6.11 -3.70 10.04
N GLY A 97 -6.13 -4.57 11.04
CA GLY A 97 -6.80 -5.87 11.04
C GLY A 97 -5.82 -7.03 11.22
N GLY A 98 -6.31 -8.14 11.78
CA GLY A 98 -5.45 -9.22 12.29
C GLY A 98 -4.35 -9.70 11.34
N VAL A 99 -4.63 -9.87 10.04
CA VAL A 99 -3.64 -10.32 9.05
C VAL A 99 -2.54 -9.27 8.82
N LEU A 100 -2.87 -7.97 8.82
CA LEU A 100 -1.91 -6.88 8.64
C LEU A 100 -1.14 -6.58 9.93
N SER A 101 -1.84 -6.52 11.07
CA SER A 101 -1.30 -6.18 12.38
C SER A 101 -0.30 -7.23 12.88
N HIS A 102 -0.64 -8.51 12.68
CA HIS A 102 0.14 -9.66 13.16
C HIS A 102 0.92 -10.37 12.06
N ALA A 103 1.13 -9.74 10.90
CA ALA A 103 2.03 -10.28 9.90
C ALA A 103 3.41 -10.53 10.53
N PRO A 104 4.03 -11.72 10.37
CA PRO A 104 5.33 -12.04 10.94
C PRO A 104 6.45 -11.05 10.59
N ARG A 105 6.33 -10.38 9.43
CA ARG A 105 7.28 -9.39 8.92
C ARG A 105 6.53 -8.14 8.46
N ARG A 106 7.11 -6.95 8.65
CA ARG A 106 6.46 -5.68 8.25
C ARG A 106 6.47 -5.47 6.74
N GLU A 107 7.41 -6.11 6.07
CA GLU A 107 7.51 -6.23 4.61
C GLU A 107 6.26 -6.90 4.03
N GLN A 108 5.67 -7.88 4.74
CA GLN A 108 4.43 -8.55 4.32
C GLN A 108 3.22 -7.62 4.43
N SER A 109 3.09 -6.86 5.54
CA SER A 109 2.05 -5.83 5.68
C SER A 109 2.17 -4.78 4.59
N THR A 110 3.38 -4.29 4.35
CA THR A 110 3.70 -3.32 3.29
C THR A 110 3.30 -3.87 1.93
N ARG A 111 3.68 -5.12 1.63
CA ARG A 111 3.35 -5.74 0.35
C ARG A 111 1.85 -5.89 0.16
N MET A 112 1.12 -6.34 1.18
CA MET A 112 -0.33 -6.46 1.11
C MET A 112 -1.02 -5.12 0.84
N LEU A 113 -0.55 -4.03 1.47
CA LEU A 113 -1.09 -2.69 1.24
C LEU A 113 -0.83 -2.21 -0.19
N ILE A 114 0.40 -2.33 -0.69
CA ILE A 114 0.72 -1.89 -2.04
C ILE A 114 -0.05 -2.70 -3.08
N ASP A 115 -0.15 -4.02 -2.93
CA ASP A 115 -0.89 -4.89 -3.87
C ASP A 115 -2.40 -4.64 -3.87
N ALA A 116 -2.97 -4.33 -2.71
CA ALA A 116 -4.41 -4.13 -2.58
C ALA A 116 -4.87 -2.75 -3.08
N PHE A 117 -4.13 -1.70 -2.72
CA PHE A 117 -4.56 -0.32 -2.95
C PHE A 117 -3.91 0.33 -4.17
N LEU A 118 -2.78 -0.21 -4.65
CA LEU A 118 -2.00 0.33 -5.76
C LEU A 118 -1.78 1.86 -5.63
N PRO A 119 -1.05 2.33 -4.60
CA PRO A 119 -0.81 3.77 -4.40
C PRO A 119 -0.26 4.45 -5.66
N GLU A 120 -0.57 5.73 -5.83
CA GLU A 120 -0.14 6.55 -6.98
C GLU A 120 0.63 7.76 -6.46
N GLY A 121 1.68 8.18 -7.16
CA GLY A 121 2.51 9.29 -6.69
C GLY A 121 3.36 8.90 -5.48
N ILE A 122 3.21 9.64 -4.38
CA ILE A 122 4.01 9.49 -3.16
C ILE A 122 3.05 9.27 -2.00
N THR A 123 3.04 8.05 -1.44
CA THR A 123 2.12 7.69 -0.35
C THR A 123 2.89 7.08 0.82
N GLN A 124 2.74 7.65 2.02
CA GLN A 124 3.26 7.05 3.24
C GLN A 124 2.45 5.81 3.61
N LEU A 125 3.12 4.81 4.17
CA LEU A 125 2.53 3.57 4.63
C LEU A 125 2.74 3.41 6.13
N ALA A 126 1.67 3.01 6.82
CA ALA A 126 1.74 2.65 8.23
C ALA A 126 0.84 1.45 8.52
N VAL A 127 1.01 0.84 9.70
CA VAL A 127 0.15 -0.24 10.18
C VAL A 127 -0.21 -0.02 11.64
N ASP A 128 -1.46 -0.34 11.99
CA ASP A 128 -1.90 -0.58 13.36
C ASP A 128 -1.38 -1.96 13.80
N SER A 129 -0.24 -1.99 14.47
CA SER A 129 0.47 -3.23 14.85
C SER A 129 -0.21 -4.07 15.92
N ILE A 130 -1.01 -3.45 16.79
CA ILE A 130 -1.68 -4.12 17.92
C ILE A 130 -3.20 -4.24 17.73
N PHE A 131 -3.73 -3.74 16.61
CA PHE A 131 -5.15 -3.73 16.27
C PHE A 131 -6.01 -3.02 17.34
N MET A 132 -5.51 -1.87 17.83
CA MET A 132 -6.16 -1.10 18.91
C MET A 132 -6.53 0.33 18.52
N MET A 133 -6.32 0.76 17.27
CA MET A 133 -6.54 2.16 16.89
C MET A 133 -7.97 2.67 17.24
N PRO A 134 -9.06 1.92 16.97
CA PRO A 134 -10.40 2.33 17.40
C PRO A 134 -10.56 2.41 18.93
N GLN A 135 -9.99 1.46 19.67
CA GLN A 135 -10.08 1.37 21.13
C GLN A 135 -9.31 2.51 21.80
N LEU A 136 -8.14 2.89 21.27
CA LEU A 136 -7.38 4.06 21.71
C LEU A 136 -8.15 5.35 21.44
N GLY A 137 -8.88 5.43 20.33
CA GLY A 137 -9.80 6.53 20.05
C GLY A 137 -10.91 6.66 21.09
N VAL A 138 -11.48 5.54 21.56
CA VAL A 138 -12.46 5.56 22.67
C VAL A 138 -11.81 6.01 23.98
N LEU A 139 -10.63 5.47 24.30
CA LEU A 139 -9.89 5.81 25.51
C LEU A 139 -9.53 7.32 25.57
N ALA A 140 -9.13 7.90 24.44
CA ALA A 140 -8.79 9.32 24.34
C ALA A 140 -10.00 10.26 24.57
N ASN A 141 -11.22 9.75 24.45
CA ASN A 141 -12.47 10.53 24.56
C ASN A 141 -13.19 10.35 25.91
N ILE A 142 -12.52 9.80 26.93
CA ILE A 142 -13.08 9.73 28.29
C ILE A 142 -13.20 11.14 28.86
N ASN A 143 -14.43 11.60 29.11
CA ASN A 143 -14.71 12.97 29.57
C ASN A 143 -14.80 13.12 31.10
N GLN A 144 -14.56 12.05 31.86
CA GLN A 144 -14.56 12.12 33.33
C GLN A 144 -13.39 12.98 33.80
N LYS A 145 -13.67 14.10 34.46
CA LYS A 145 -12.67 15.15 34.79
C LYS A 145 -11.38 14.63 35.43
N GLU A 146 -11.49 13.64 36.32
CA GLU A 146 -10.34 13.08 37.05
C GLU A 146 -9.48 12.14 36.19
N LEU A 147 -10.05 11.56 35.13
CA LEU A 147 -9.40 10.53 34.30
C LEU A 147 -9.03 11.06 32.90
N ALA A 148 -9.72 12.08 32.40
CA ALA A 148 -9.64 12.54 31.01
C ALA A 148 -8.20 12.79 30.55
N GLU A 149 -7.41 13.52 31.34
CA GLU A 149 -6.04 13.85 30.94
C GLU A 149 -5.12 12.62 30.96
N ASN A 150 -5.24 11.76 31.98
CA ASN A 150 -4.44 10.54 32.07
C ASN A 150 -4.81 9.53 30.98
N SER A 151 -6.11 9.35 30.69
CA SER A 151 -6.60 8.49 29.62
C SER A 151 -6.14 8.96 28.26
N ARG A 152 -6.23 10.27 27.98
CA ARG A 152 -5.73 10.87 26.73
C ARG A 152 -4.22 10.70 26.59
N LYS A 153 -3.45 10.96 27.65
CA LYS A 153 -2.00 10.79 27.64
C LYS A 153 -1.61 9.33 27.38
N ALA A 154 -2.24 8.38 28.10
CA ALA A 154 -2.00 6.95 27.91
C ALA A 154 -2.38 6.50 26.49
N ALA A 155 -3.52 6.95 25.97
CA ALA A 155 -3.95 6.62 24.61
C ALA A 155 -2.95 7.11 23.56
N LEU A 156 -2.44 8.34 23.70
CA LEU A 156 -1.45 8.91 22.78
C LEU A 156 -0.08 8.22 22.90
N GLU A 157 0.32 7.83 24.11
CA GLU A 157 1.58 7.13 24.34
C GLU A 157 1.56 5.76 23.66
N VAL A 158 0.52 4.96 23.90
CA VAL A 158 0.34 3.65 23.23
C VAL A 158 0.16 3.83 21.73
N PHE A 159 -0.54 4.89 21.30
CA PHE A 159 -0.73 5.16 19.87
C PHE A 159 0.61 5.38 19.15
N ASN A 160 1.46 6.25 19.69
CA ASN A 160 2.71 6.64 19.04
C ASN A 160 3.81 5.58 19.17
N ASN A 161 3.88 4.89 20.30
CA ASN A 161 4.98 3.97 20.59
C ASN A 161 4.68 2.53 20.18
N ASP A 162 3.44 2.09 20.31
CA ASP A 162 3.10 0.66 20.19
C ASP A 162 2.13 0.35 19.04
N CYS A 163 1.28 1.30 18.65
CA CYS A 163 0.18 1.07 17.69
C CYS A 163 0.51 1.52 16.27
N LEU A 164 0.93 2.77 16.06
CA LEU A 164 1.17 3.30 14.72
C LEU A 164 2.62 3.06 14.29
N ILE A 165 2.87 1.93 13.63
CA ILE A 165 4.18 1.63 13.07
C ILE A 165 4.29 2.23 11.67
N ARG A 166 5.27 3.12 11.48
CA ARG A 166 5.62 3.68 10.17
C ARG A 166 6.34 2.62 9.34
N LEU A 167 5.70 2.17 8.28
CA LEU A 167 6.28 1.17 7.38
C LEU A 167 7.28 1.84 6.44
N GLY A 168 6.95 3.00 5.90
CA GLY A 168 7.79 3.63 4.88
C GLY A 168 7.02 4.55 3.95
N THR A 169 7.60 4.82 2.78
CA THR A 169 6.95 5.54 1.69
C THR A 169 6.94 4.69 0.42
N CYS A 170 5.80 4.60 -0.24
CA CYS A 170 5.63 4.04 -1.58
C CYS A 170 5.71 5.17 -2.62
N ILE A 171 6.61 5.04 -3.59
CA ILE A 171 6.80 5.96 -4.71
C ILE A 171 6.42 5.22 -5.99
N ALA A 172 5.32 5.63 -6.62
CA ALA A 172 4.67 4.90 -7.71
C ALA A 172 4.26 5.84 -8.87
N PRO A 173 5.13 6.04 -9.87
CA PRO A 173 4.79 6.86 -11.02
C PRO A 173 3.63 6.27 -11.84
N VAL A 174 2.71 7.14 -12.25
CA VAL A 174 1.52 6.79 -13.04
C VAL A 174 1.77 7.04 -14.51
N GLY A 175 1.58 6.03 -15.34
CA GLY A 175 1.78 6.12 -16.79
C GLY A 175 1.84 4.75 -17.45
N ASN A 176 1.86 4.76 -18.78
CA ASN A 176 1.89 3.54 -19.60
C ASN A 176 3.21 3.47 -20.37
N ALA A 177 3.94 2.36 -20.20
CA ALA A 177 5.11 2.05 -21.02
C ALA A 177 5.27 0.54 -21.22
N LYS A 178 6.22 0.17 -22.08
CA LYS A 178 6.62 -1.23 -22.25
C LYS A 178 7.46 -1.68 -21.04
N PRO A 179 7.42 -2.97 -20.68
CA PRO A 179 8.31 -3.52 -19.65
C PRO A 179 9.78 -3.12 -19.87
N GLY A 180 10.48 -2.80 -18.79
CA GLY A 180 11.88 -2.35 -18.81
C GLY A 180 12.10 -0.90 -19.24
N THR A 181 11.05 -0.12 -19.54
CA THR A 181 11.20 1.31 -19.83
C THR A 181 11.46 2.08 -18.54
N LEU A 182 12.41 3.02 -18.54
CA LEU A 182 12.64 3.93 -17.42
C LEU A 182 11.37 4.75 -17.12
N MET A 183 10.93 4.75 -15.86
CA MET A 183 9.75 5.46 -15.39
C MET A 183 10.09 6.67 -14.52
N LEU A 184 11.11 6.55 -13.67
CA LEU A 184 11.47 7.56 -12.68
C LEU A 184 12.96 7.44 -12.34
N THR A 185 13.63 8.59 -12.25
CA THR A 185 14.92 8.70 -11.57
C THR A 185 14.71 9.47 -10.27
N ALA A 186 15.17 8.92 -9.15
CA ALA A 186 15.12 9.56 -7.84
C ALA A 186 16.53 9.88 -7.36
N GLU A 187 16.75 11.12 -6.95
CA GLU A 187 17.95 11.57 -6.24
C GLU A 187 17.56 11.83 -4.78
N LEU A 188 18.20 11.13 -3.85
CA LEU A 188 17.87 11.15 -2.43
C LEU A 188 19.06 11.67 -1.65
N THR A 189 18.87 12.72 -0.86
CA THR A 189 19.84 13.17 0.15
C THR A 189 19.38 12.65 1.51
N MET A 190 20.13 11.68 2.03
CA MET A 190 19.90 11.03 3.32
C MET A 190 20.23 11.97 4.49
N SER A 191 19.79 11.61 5.69
CA SER A 191 20.01 12.40 6.92
C SER A 191 21.49 12.57 7.29
N ASP A 192 22.33 11.58 6.95
CA ASP A 192 23.78 11.62 7.12
C ASP A 192 24.50 12.47 6.05
N GLY A 193 23.75 13.03 5.10
CA GLY A 193 24.27 13.83 3.99
C GLY A 193 24.74 13.01 2.79
N SER A 194 24.67 11.68 2.84
CA SER A 194 24.96 10.83 1.69
C SER A 194 23.89 11.00 0.61
N ASN A 195 24.31 10.85 -0.65
CA ASN A 195 23.39 10.89 -1.80
C ASN A 195 23.22 9.48 -2.38
N GLN A 196 21.98 9.10 -2.63
CA GLN A 196 21.59 7.86 -3.29
C GLN A 196 20.84 8.18 -4.57
N GLN A 197 21.03 7.36 -5.60
CA GLN A 197 20.28 7.46 -6.86
C GLN A 197 19.55 6.15 -7.12
N VAL A 198 18.29 6.26 -7.54
CA VAL A 198 17.45 5.10 -7.90
C VAL A 198 16.90 5.33 -9.30
N GLU A 199 17.06 4.33 -10.16
CA GLU A 199 16.35 4.26 -11.44
C GLU A 199 15.27 3.18 -11.33
N LEU A 200 14.03 3.56 -11.62
CA LEU A 200 12.89 2.67 -11.56
C LEU A 200 12.39 2.37 -12.97
N HIS A 201 12.35 1.10 -13.35
CA HIS A 201 11.85 0.66 -14.66
C HIS A 201 10.48 -0.02 -14.57
N GLN A 202 9.75 0.01 -15.68
CA GLN A 202 8.43 -0.60 -15.81
C GLN A 202 8.48 -2.10 -15.55
N GLY A 203 7.71 -2.55 -14.56
CA GLY A 203 7.63 -3.94 -14.09
C GLY A 203 8.43 -4.20 -12.81
N GLU A 204 9.28 -3.26 -12.38
CA GLU A 204 10.12 -3.43 -11.19
C GLU A 204 9.40 -3.07 -9.91
N LEU A 205 9.87 -3.66 -8.82
CA LEU A 205 9.59 -3.23 -7.46
C LEU A 205 10.93 -3.21 -6.74
N LEU A 206 11.30 -2.06 -6.19
CA LEU A 206 12.58 -1.89 -5.50
C LEU A 206 12.32 -1.47 -4.06
N ALA A 207 13.13 -1.98 -3.14
CA ALA A 207 13.11 -1.58 -1.74
C ALA A 207 14.47 -1.02 -1.34
N MET A 208 14.46 0.07 -0.58
CA MET A 208 15.65 0.70 -0.03
C MET A 208 15.43 0.89 1.46
N ALA A 209 16.29 0.28 2.28
CA ALA A 209 16.27 0.49 3.71
C ALA A 209 16.55 1.97 4.03
N ALA A 210 15.68 2.57 4.83
CA ALA A 210 15.79 3.94 5.27
C ALA A 210 14.99 4.08 6.56
N ASP A 211 15.60 4.63 7.61
CA ASP A 211 14.90 4.85 8.88
C ASP A 211 13.84 5.96 8.75
N TYR A 212 13.00 6.08 9.78
CA TYR A 212 11.97 7.13 9.84
C TYR A 212 12.57 8.52 10.11
N GLU A 213 13.31 9.03 9.14
CA GLU A 213 13.95 10.33 9.13
C GLU A 213 13.59 11.09 7.84
N ALA A 214 13.71 12.41 7.87
CA ALA A 214 13.43 13.25 6.72
C ALA A 214 14.51 13.08 5.63
N ILE A 215 14.09 12.67 4.44
CA ILE A 215 14.95 12.50 3.27
C ILE A 215 14.51 13.51 2.21
N LYS A 216 15.44 14.34 1.75
CA LYS A 216 15.15 15.24 0.61
C LYS A 216 15.21 14.42 -0.67
N ALA A 217 14.11 14.38 -1.40
CA ALA A 217 14.00 13.63 -2.64
C ALA A 217 13.73 14.58 -3.80
N THR A 218 14.49 14.42 -4.88
CA THR A 218 14.16 14.99 -6.20
C THR A 218 13.77 13.86 -7.12
N LEU A 219 12.50 13.86 -7.53
CA LEU A 219 11.87 12.80 -8.31
C LEU A 219 11.63 13.31 -9.73
N ARG A 220 12.31 12.70 -10.70
CA ARG A 220 12.27 13.09 -12.12
C ARG A 220 11.54 12.02 -12.93
N PRO A 221 10.20 12.13 -13.14
CA PRO A 221 9.47 11.15 -13.92
C PRO A 221 9.88 11.21 -15.39
N ALA A 222 9.93 10.05 -16.04
CA ALA A 222 10.20 9.97 -17.47
C ALA A 222 9.02 10.53 -18.30
N LYS A 223 9.22 10.66 -19.61
CA LYS A 223 8.20 11.22 -20.51
C LYS A 223 6.89 10.43 -20.42
N GLY A 224 5.79 11.13 -20.11
CA GLY A 224 4.45 10.55 -20.02
C GLY A 224 4.07 9.97 -18.66
N PHE A 225 4.98 10.00 -17.68
CA PHE A 225 4.70 9.59 -16.29
C PHE A 225 4.40 10.79 -15.39
N ASP A 226 3.57 10.57 -14.38
CA ASP A 226 3.23 11.55 -13.34
C ASP A 226 3.59 10.98 -11.96
N ILE A 227 4.07 11.84 -11.06
CA ILE A 227 4.41 11.49 -9.67
C ILE A 227 3.74 12.45 -8.65
N GLY A 228 2.80 13.29 -9.11
CA GLY A 228 2.02 14.21 -8.27
C GLY A 228 2.22 15.69 -8.59
N ALA A 229 3.17 16.03 -9.47
CA ALA A 229 3.39 17.40 -9.95
C ALA A 229 2.86 17.66 -11.37
N GLY A 230 2.25 16.65 -12.00
CA GLY A 230 1.87 16.67 -13.40
C GLY A 230 2.79 15.81 -14.26
N LYS A 231 2.34 15.53 -15.49
CA LYS A 231 3.05 14.65 -16.41
C LYS A 231 4.41 15.20 -16.78
N SER A 232 5.45 14.40 -16.52
CA SER A 232 6.85 14.71 -16.83
C SER A 232 7.40 15.91 -16.06
N GLU A 233 6.69 16.35 -15.03
CA GLU A 233 7.14 17.41 -14.16
C GLU A 233 7.90 16.83 -12.97
N GLU A 234 9.04 17.44 -12.68
CA GLU A 234 9.87 17.08 -11.54
C GLU A 234 9.27 17.61 -10.24
N ILE A 235 9.44 16.85 -9.16
CA ILE A 235 9.09 17.30 -7.82
C ILE A 235 10.28 17.15 -6.88
N SER A 236 10.58 18.23 -6.15
CA SER A 236 11.46 18.19 -4.98
C SER A 236 10.61 18.22 -3.72
N THR A 237 10.73 17.21 -2.87
CA THR A 237 9.92 17.05 -1.66
C THR A 237 10.70 16.37 -0.54
N THR A 238 10.09 16.25 0.63
CA THR A 238 10.61 15.48 1.76
C THR A 238 9.79 14.19 1.89
N ILE A 239 10.48 13.05 1.83
CA ILE A 239 9.89 11.73 2.10
C ILE A 239 10.48 11.16 3.38
N TYR A 240 9.85 10.10 3.90
CA TYR A 240 10.29 9.44 5.13
C TYR A 240 10.43 7.94 4.90
N GLY A 241 11.47 7.34 5.45
CA GLY A 241 11.60 5.90 5.54
C GLY A 241 10.68 5.31 6.62
N GLY A 242 11.08 4.21 7.21
CA GLY A 242 10.30 3.49 8.22
C GLY A 242 10.89 2.11 8.47
N VAL A 243 10.11 1.23 9.07
CA VAL A 243 10.59 -0.15 9.36
C VAL A 243 10.97 -0.91 8.09
N VAL A 244 10.30 -0.64 6.96
CA VAL A 244 10.62 -1.22 5.64
C VAL A 244 11.44 -0.25 4.77
N GLY A 245 11.30 1.06 4.97
CA GLY A 245 12.05 2.09 4.27
C GLY A 245 11.31 2.68 3.07
N LEU A 246 12.00 2.85 1.94
CA LEU A 246 11.42 3.39 0.71
C LEU A 246 11.11 2.25 -0.26
N VAL A 247 9.92 2.28 -0.86
CA VAL A 247 9.49 1.30 -1.86
C VAL A 247 9.18 2.02 -3.16
N PHE A 248 9.88 1.66 -4.24
CA PHE A 248 9.66 2.19 -5.58
C PHE A 248 8.88 1.17 -6.39
N ASP A 249 7.63 1.49 -6.73
CA ASP A 249 6.70 0.60 -7.43
C ASP A 249 6.56 0.98 -8.90
N GLY A 250 7.36 0.33 -9.75
CA GLY A 250 7.36 0.48 -11.20
C GLY A 250 6.42 -0.49 -11.90
N ARG A 251 5.59 -1.25 -11.18
CA ARG A 251 4.73 -2.29 -11.79
C ARG A 251 3.58 -1.71 -12.62
N GLY A 252 3.45 -0.39 -12.64
CA GLY A 252 2.53 0.37 -13.49
C GLY A 252 1.20 0.69 -12.85
N ARG A 253 0.57 1.73 -13.39
CA ARG A 253 -0.78 2.21 -13.07
C ARG A 253 -1.43 2.55 -14.43
N PRO A 254 -2.30 1.68 -14.99
CA PRO A 254 -2.90 0.48 -14.41
C PRO A 254 -1.92 -0.68 -14.17
N PHE A 255 -2.14 -1.42 -13.08
CA PHE A 255 -1.38 -2.61 -12.73
C PHE A 255 -1.83 -3.82 -13.53
N ASN A 256 -0.91 -4.44 -14.28
CA ASN A 256 -1.18 -5.61 -15.11
C ASN A 256 -0.39 -6.81 -14.60
N LEU A 257 -1.09 -7.74 -13.95
CA LEU A 257 -0.52 -9.02 -13.54
C LEU A 257 -0.65 -10.03 -14.69
N PRO A 258 0.39 -10.82 -15.02
CA PRO A 258 0.29 -11.86 -16.04
C PRO A 258 -0.84 -12.86 -15.76
N VAL A 259 -1.57 -13.24 -16.80
CA VAL A 259 -2.60 -14.29 -16.75
C VAL A 259 -1.95 -15.69 -16.81
N GLU A 260 -0.84 -15.80 -17.54
CA GLU A 260 -0.07 -17.04 -17.66
C GLU A 260 0.51 -17.45 -16.30
N LYS A 261 0.19 -18.67 -15.86
CA LYS A 261 0.50 -19.19 -14.51
C LYS A 261 1.97 -19.01 -14.14
N ASP A 262 2.87 -19.45 -15.01
CA ASP A 262 4.30 -19.52 -14.69
C ASP A 262 4.91 -18.12 -14.59
N LYS A 263 4.60 -17.23 -15.55
CA LYS A 263 5.02 -15.82 -15.51
C LYS A 263 4.44 -15.07 -14.31
N ARG A 264 3.21 -15.38 -13.91
CA ARG A 264 2.58 -14.79 -12.74
C ARG A 264 3.32 -15.18 -11.46
N ILE A 265 3.60 -16.47 -11.29
CA ILE A 265 4.36 -16.99 -10.15
C ILE A 265 5.78 -16.42 -10.11
N GLU A 266 6.44 -16.34 -11.26
CA GLU A 266 7.76 -15.74 -11.42
C GLU A 266 7.75 -14.28 -10.95
N ASN A 267 6.86 -13.45 -11.49
CA ASN A 267 6.76 -12.03 -11.11
C ASN A 267 6.46 -11.85 -9.63
N LEU A 268 5.51 -12.62 -9.07
CA LEU A 268 5.20 -12.55 -7.64
C LEU A 268 6.41 -12.91 -6.78
N THR A 269 7.18 -13.93 -7.18
CA THR A 269 8.41 -14.34 -6.50
C THR A 269 9.48 -13.26 -6.58
N VAL A 270 9.73 -12.70 -7.78
CA VAL A 270 10.70 -11.61 -7.99
C VAL A 270 10.37 -10.42 -7.09
N TRP A 271 9.10 -10.00 -7.08
CA TRP A 271 8.71 -8.85 -6.28
C TRP A 271 8.67 -9.15 -4.77
N SER A 272 8.36 -10.39 -4.36
CA SER A 272 8.46 -10.83 -2.97
C SER A 272 9.92 -10.74 -2.48
N ASN A 273 10.84 -11.22 -3.30
CA ASN A 273 12.28 -11.18 -3.00
C ASN A 273 12.80 -9.74 -2.93
N ALA A 274 12.35 -8.86 -3.84
CA ALA A 274 12.75 -7.46 -3.84
C ALA A 274 12.37 -6.71 -2.54
N LEU A 275 11.29 -7.13 -1.89
CA LEU A 275 10.85 -6.59 -0.59
C LEU A 275 11.30 -7.43 0.61
N ASN A 276 12.06 -8.52 0.43
CA ASN A 276 12.39 -9.46 1.51
C ASN A 276 11.13 -9.96 2.28
N GLU A 277 10.03 -10.16 1.53
CA GLU A 277 8.70 -10.47 2.08
C GLU A 277 8.70 -11.79 2.88
N TYR A 278 9.39 -12.81 2.37
CA TYR A 278 9.56 -14.09 3.03
C TYR A 278 11.04 -14.39 3.23
N PRO A 279 11.41 -15.22 4.22
CA PRO A 279 12.76 -15.75 4.31
C PRO A 279 13.15 -16.41 2.99
N LEU A 280 14.36 -16.16 2.50
CA LEU A 280 14.91 -16.91 1.38
C LEU A 280 14.95 -18.38 1.80
N GLU A 281 14.40 -19.26 0.96
CA GLU A 281 14.53 -20.70 1.17
C GLU A 281 16.03 -21.00 1.17
N SER A 282 16.56 -21.44 2.32
CA SER A 282 17.91 -21.97 2.39
C SER A 282 17.98 -23.12 1.39
N ALA A 283 18.88 -23.04 0.41
CA ALA A 283 19.19 -24.17 -0.44
C ALA A 283 19.51 -25.37 0.45
N ALA A 284 18.58 -26.32 0.51
CA ALA A 284 18.73 -27.60 1.19
C ALA A 284 19.52 -28.56 0.29
#